data_AF-A0A1G5U8W4-F1
#
_entry.id   AF-A0A1G5U8W4-F1
#
_cell.length_a   1.000
_cell.length_b   1.000
_cell.length_c   1.000
_cell.angle_alpha   90.00
_cell.angle_beta   90.00
_cell.angle_gamma   90.00
#
_symmetry.space_group_name_H-M   'P 1'
#
loop_
_entity.id
_entity.type
_entity.pdbx_description
1 polymer ?
#
loop_
_entity_poly.entity_id
_entity_poly.type
_entity_poly.pdbx_seq_one_letter_code
_entity_poly.pdbx_strand_id
1 'polypeptide(L)'
;MPPSAVTIGRAFDSLEALLAEPEIGLILNLANPHSHFAVNKAALEAGKHVYSETPLAMGYAQAEALADLAESKGLSLSGAPASILGEAGTTVRDAVAAGQVGRVRLVYAELEDGVQALAARPDVDIVDIATPNSDHMDSALACIEAGKAILIEKPIALSAREPDHAPRRQCPHARHPGADPSPPPASAGSRRLTGDGPSHRRPRSARIRVAAR
;
A
#
# COMPACT_ATOMS: atom_id res chain seq x y z
N MET A 1 24.69 9.46 11.88
CA MET A 1 25.12 9.93 10.56
C MET A 1 23.93 10.65 9.94
N PRO A 2 24.02 11.94 9.58
CA PRO A 2 22.95 12.56 8.80
C PRO A 2 22.80 11.80 7.48
N PRO A 3 21.58 11.63 6.92
CA PRO A 3 21.42 11.01 5.62
C PRO A 3 22.24 11.79 4.60
N SER A 4 23.13 11.10 3.90
CA SER A 4 23.90 11.65 2.79
C SER A 4 22.92 12.30 1.80
N ALA A 5 23.18 13.55 1.42
CA ALA A 5 22.36 14.27 0.45
C ALA A 5 22.17 13.41 -0.81
N VAL A 6 20.92 13.18 -1.19
CA VAL A 6 20.58 12.54 -2.46
C VAL A 6 21.17 13.41 -3.56
N THR A 7 22.24 12.95 -4.19
CA THR A 7 22.83 13.65 -5.33
C THR A 7 21.94 13.37 -6.52
N ILE A 8 21.10 14.34 -6.91
CA ILE A 8 20.39 14.29 -8.17
C ILE A 8 21.46 14.38 -9.26
N GLY A 9 21.67 13.29 -10.00
CA GLY A 9 22.81 13.15 -10.90
C GLY A 9 22.84 14.22 -11.98
N ARG A 10 21.75 14.37 -12.74
CA ARG A 10 21.61 15.30 -13.87
C ARG A 10 20.13 15.68 -14.04
N ALA A 11 19.87 16.95 -14.37
CA ALA A 11 18.55 17.43 -14.76
C ALA A 11 18.51 17.60 -16.29
N PHE A 12 17.32 17.45 -16.88
CA PHE A 12 17.08 17.60 -18.32
C PHE A 12 15.92 18.57 -18.52
N ASP A 13 16.04 19.44 -19.52
CA ASP A 13 15.05 20.48 -19.80
C ASP A 13 13.84 19.96 -20.60
N SER A 14 13.90 18.71 -21.08
CA SER A 14 12.79 18.06 -21.77
C SER A 14 12.85 16.53 -21.65
N LEU A 15 11.71 15.88 -21.91
CA LEU A 15 11.61 14.42 -21.96
C LEU A 15 12.46 13.85 -23.10
N GLU A 16 12.48 14.50 -24.25
CA GLU A 16 13.27 14.06 -25.42
C GLU A 16 14.77 14.03 -25.09
N ALA A 17 15.27 15.07 -24.41
CA ALA A 17 16.66 15.13 -23.98
C ALA A 17 17.00 14.01 -22.98
N LEU A 18 16.08 13.72 -22.04
CA LEU A 18 16.21 12.60 -21.11
C LEU A 18 16.24 11.24 -21.83
N LEU A 19 15.35 11.03 -22.80
CA LEU A 19 15.23 9.77 -23.54
C LEU A 19 16.40 9.54 -24.50
N ALA A 20 17.02 10.60 -25.02
CA ALA A 20 18.18 10.53 -25.90
C ALA A 20 19.49 10.16 -25.15
N GLU A 21 19.53 10.26 -23.82
CA GLU A 21 20.73 9.98 -23.04
C GLU A 21 21.08 8.48 -23.09
N PRO A 22 22.22 8.08 -23.68
CA PRO A 22 22.58 6.67 -23.82
C PRO A 22 22.85 5.95 -22.50
N GLU A 23 23.31 6.66 -21.45
CA GLU A 23 23.62 6.03 -20.16
C GLU A 23 22.37 5.63 -19.36
N ILE A 24 21.21 6.22 -19.66
CA ILE A 24 19.96 5.91 -18.97
C ILE A 24 19.35 4.65 -19.57
N GLY A 25 19.25 3.57 -18.80
CA GLY A 25 18.62 2.32 -19.24
C GLY A 25 17.14 2.18 -18.85
N LEU A 26 16.69 2.87 -17.79
CA LEU A 26 15.36 2.74 -17.22
C LEU A 26 14.76 4.11 -16.91
N ILE A 27 13.47 4.28 -17.25
CA ILE A 27 12.66 5.46 -16.94
C ILE A 27 11.66 5.11 -15.83
N LEU A 28 11.73 5.87 -14.74
CA LEU A 28 10.70 5.89 -13.70
C LEU A 28 9.68 6.98 -14.05
N ASN A 29 8.50 6.59 -14.52
CA ASN A 29 7.44 7.53 -14.91
C ASN A 29 6.52 7.82 -13.73
N LEU A 30 6.66 9.02 -13.16
CA LEU A 30 5.82 9.57 -12.08
C LEU A 30 4.92 10.72 -12.59
N ALA A 31 4.63 10.76 -13.89
CA ALA A 31 3.82 11.82 -14.48
C ALA A 31 2.36 11.74 -14.02
N ASN A 32 1.51 12.63 -14.53
CA ASN A 32 0.07 12.50 -14.30
C ASN A 32 -0.49 11.26 -15.04
N PRO A 33 -1.52 10.58 -14.49
CA PRO A 33 -2.13 9.39 -15.10
C PRO A 33 -2.52 9.55 -16.58
N HIS A 34 -3.05 10.72 -16.96
CA HIS A 34 -3.44 11.02 -18.34
C HIS A 34 -2.25 11.06 -19.32
N SER A 35 -1.03 11.28 -18.81
CA SER A 35 0.20 11.30 -19.60
C SER A 35 0.94 9.96 -19.58
N HIS A 36 0.54 8.99 -18.76
CA HIS A 36 1.26 7.73 -18.60
C HIS A 36 1.44 7.00 -19.93
N PHE A 37 0.37 6.87 -20.74
CA PHE A 37 0.48 6.19 -22.03
C PHE A 37 1.51 6.84 -22.96
N ALA A 38 1.44 8.16 -23.12
CA ALA A 38 2.32 8.89 -24.02
C ALA A 38 3.80 8.80 -23.58
N VAL A 39 4.06 8.98 -22.28
CA VAL A 39 5.41 8.93 -21.72
C VAL A 39 5.98 7.51 -21.75
N ASN A 40 5.20 6.50 -21.36
CA ASN A 40 5.62 5.10 -21.38
C ASN A 40 5.93 4.65 -22.81
N LYS A 41 5.08 4.98 -23.77
CA LYS A 41 5.30 4.69 -25.19
C LYS A 41 6.58 5.33 -25.70
N ALA A 42 6.79 6.62 -25.43
CA ALA A 42 7.99 7.34 -25.86
C ALA A 42 9.27 6.71 -25.28
N ALA A 43 9.24 6.32 -24.00
CA ALA A 43 10.38 5.66 -23.35
C ALA A 43 10.70 4.29 -23.95
N LEU A 44 9.69 3.45 -24.19
CA LEU A 44 9.87 2.16 -24.86
C LEU A 44 10.36 2.33 -26.31
N GLU A 45 9.82 3.32 -27.04
CA GLU A 45 10.27 3.64 -28.40
C GLU A 45 11.76 4.02 -28.44
N ALA A 46 12.21 4.78 -27.44
CA ALA A 46 13.61 5.15 -27.23
C ALA A 46 14.52 4.01 -26.70
N GLY A 47 13.98 2.79 -26.54
CA GLY A 47 14.77 1.63 -26.12
C GLY A 47 15.02 1.56 -24.61
N LYS A 48 14.21 2.24 -23.80
CA LYS A 48 14.37 2.28 -22.34
C LYS A 48 13.41 1.30 -21.67
N HIS A 49 13.86 0.63 -20.61
CA HIS A 49 12.96 -0.07 -19.69
C HIS A 49 12.07 0.96 -18.98
N VAL A 50 10.85 0.58 -18.59
CA VAL A 50 9.90 1.48 -17.95
C VAL A 50 9.36 0.89 -16.66
N TYR A 51 9.43 1.70 -15.60
CA TYR A 51 8.64 1.51 -14.38
C TYR A 51 7.66 2.68 -14.26
N SER A 52 6.35 2.41 -14.36
CA SER A 52 5.31 3.45 -14.34
C SER A 52 4.54 3.45 -13.03
N GLU A 53 4.17 4.63 -12.54
CA GLU A 53 3.08 4.74 -11.57
C GLU A 53 1.76 4.20 -12.14
N THR A 54 0.83 3.87 -11.24
CA THR A 54 -0.51 3.42 -11.60
C THR A 54 -1.45 4.56 -11.96
N PRO A 55 -2.41 4.33 -12.87
CA PRO A 55 -2.55 3.18 -13.77
C PRO A 55 -1.54 3.24 -14.93
N LEU A 56 -1.08 2.11 -15.48
CA LEU A 56 -0.13 2.07 -16.63
C LEU A 56 -0.57 2.91 -17.84
N ALA A 57 -1.89 2.98 -18.06
CA ALA A 57 -2.57 3.87 -18.98
C ALA A 57 -4.04 4.03 -18.52
N MET A 58 -4.76 5.00 -19.06
CA MET A 58 -6.16 5.25 -18.69
C MET A 58 -7.15 4.19 -19.20
N GLY A 59 -6.73 3.31 -20.11
CA GLY A 59 -7.57 2.27 -20.67
C GLY A 59 -6.79 0.98 -20.96
N TYR A 60 -7.50 -0.14 -20.90
CA TYR A 60 -6.94 -1.47 -21.12
C TYR A 60 -6.23 -1.59 -22.46
N ALA A 61 -6.86 -1.18 -23.57
CA ALA A 61 -6.27 -1.28 -24.91
C ALA A 61 -4.95 -0.50 -25.04
N GLN A 62 -4.82 0.63 -24.33
CA GLN A 62 -3.58 1.38 -24.27
C GLN A 62 -2.51 0.65 -23.45
N ALA A 63 -2.90 0.06 -22.31
CA ALA A 63 -1.98 -0.72 -21.49
C ALA A 63 -1.48 -1.98 -22.21
N GLU A 64 -2.37 -2.68 -22.92
CA GLU A 64 -2.04 -3.85 -23.76
C GLU A 64 -1.05 -3.46 -24.87
N ALA A 65 -1.31 -2.37 -25.59
CA ALA A 65 -0.39 -1.88 -26.62
C ALA A 65 1.01 -1.52 -26.07
N LEU A 66 1.11 -1.06 -24.82
CA LEU A 66 2.41 -0.83 -24.17
C LEU A 66 3.12 -2.15 -23.83
N ALA A 67 2.38 -3.16 -23.38
CA ALA A 67 2.93 -4.49 -23.08
C ALA A 67 3.46 -5.16 -24.35
N ASP A 68 2.68 -5.14 -25.43
CA ASP A 68 3.10 -5.68 -26.74
C ASP A 68 4.33 -4.94 -27.28
N LEU A 69 4.36 -3.61 -27.14
CA LEU A 69 5.51 -2.81 -27.55
C LEU A 69 6.76 -3.18 -26.76
N ALA A 70 6.66 -3.32 -25.44
CA ALA A 70 7.76 -3.71 -24.59
C ALA A 70 8.29 -5.10 -24.97
N GLU A 71 7.40 -6.07 -25.17
CA GLU A 71 7.76 -7.43 -25.59
C GLU A 71 8.44 -7.44 -26.96
N SER A 72 7.89 -6.74 -27.95
CA SER A 72 8.45 -6.68 -29.31
C SER A 72 9.88 -6.10 -29.35
N LYS A 73 10.24 -5.27 -28.36
CA LYS A 73 11.55 -4.64 -28.22
C LYS A 73 12.46 -5.37 -27.24
N GLY A 74 11.99 -6.43 -26.57
CA GLY A 74 12.72 -7.12 -25.51
C GLY A 74 12.98 -6.22 -24.28
N LEU A 75 12.10 -5.25 -24.02
CA LEU A 75 12.17 -4.32 -22.91
C LEU A 75 11.25 -4.74 -21.77
N SER A 76 11.59 -4.28 -20.57
CA SER A 76 10.76 -4.50 -19.38
C SER A 76 9.78 -3.36 -19.20
N LEU A 77 8.52 -3.71 -18.96
CA LEU A 77 7.48 -2.79 -18.52
C LEU A 77 6.91 -3.32 -17.20
N SER A 78 6.96 -2.50 -16.16
CA SER A 78 6.37 -2.78 -14.86
C SER A 78 5.71 -1.52 -14.30
N GLY A 79 4.89 -1.66 -13.27
CA GLY A 79 4.36 -0.52 -12.58
C GLY A 79 3.80 -0.84 -11.20
N ALA A 80 3.23 0.18 -10.58
CA ALA A 80 2.54 0.08 -9.30
C ALA A 80 1.29 -0.85 -9.37
N PRO A 81 0.72 -1.27 -8.23
CA PRO A 81 1.28 -1.11 -6.89
C PRO A 81 2.52 -2.00 -6.70
N ALA A 82 3.62 -1.36 -6.30
CA ALA A 82 4.89 -2.04 -6.01
C ALA A 82 4.76 -3.04 -4.85
N SER A 83 3.68 -2.95 -4.07
CA SER A 83 3.38 -3.74 -2.88
C SER A 83 3.38 -5.24 -3.14
N ILE A 84 3.05 -5.69 -4.36
CA ILE A 84 3.16 -7.10 -4.77
C ILE A 84 4.62 -7.57 -4.82
N LEU A 85 5.55 -6.66 -5.12
CA LEU A 85 7.00 -6.89 -5.10
C LEU A 85 7.62 -6.64 -3.71
N GLY A 86 6.83 -6.17 -2.74
CA GLY A 86 7.25 -6.00 -1.35
C GLY A 86 7.43 -7.33 -0.61
N GLU A 87 8.04 -7.27 0.57
CA GLU A 87 8.40 -8.45 1.38
C GLU A 87 7.23 -9.42 1.59
N ALA A 88 6.02 -8.91 1.83
CA ALA A 88 4.85 -9.75 1.99
C ALA A 88 4.52 -10.55 0.71
N GLY A 89 4.50 -9.89 -0.45
CA GLY A 89 4.19 -10.51 -1.73
C GLY A 89 5.27 -11.50 -2.17
N THR A 90 6.54 -11.15 -2.00
CA THR A 90 7.67 -12.05 -2.30
C THR A 90 7.70 -13.26 -1.37
N THR A 91 7.48 -13.06 -0.06
CA THR A 91 7.41 -14.17 0.92
C THR A 91 6.30 -15.15 0.56
N VAL A 92 5.10 -14.66 0.23
CA VAL A 92 3.98 -15.51 -0.17
C VAL A 92 4.31 -16.28 -1.46
N ARG A 93 4.84 -15.59 -2.48
CA ARG A 93 5.25 -16.23 -3.75
C ARG A 93 6.28 -17.33 -3.51
N ASP A 94 7.32 -17.04 -2.74
CA ASP A 94 8.43 -17.95 -2.49
C ASP A 94 7.98 -19.16 -1.66
N ALA A 95 7.10 -18.95 -0.66
CA ALA A 95 6.49 -20.03 0.12
C ALA A 95 5.63 -20.97 -0.74
N VAL A 96 4.87 -20.42 -1.69
CA VAL A 96 4.09 -21.21 -2.66
C VAL A 96 5.03 -21.98 -3.60
N ALA A 97 6.03 -21.32 -4.17
CA ALA A 97 6.99 -21.94 -5.08
C ALA A 97 7.80 -23.07 -4.41
N ALA A 98 8.15 -22.89 -3.13
CA ALA A 98 8.84 -23.90 -2.32
C ALA A 98 7.90 -25.02 -1.82
N GLY A 99 6.60 -24.97 -2.14
CA GLY A 99 5.63 -25.99 -1.73
C GLY A 99 5.31 -26.01 -0.23
N GLN A 100 5.64 -24.95 0.52
CA GLN A 100 5.49 -24.88 1.98
C GLN A 100 4.02 -24.94 2.42
N VAL A 101 3.10 -24.52 1.56
CA VAL A 101 1.65 -24.58 1.78
C VAL A 101 1.02 -25.87 1.25
N GLY A 102 1.81 -26.80 0.71
CA GLY A 102 1.34 -27.99 0.01
C GLY A 102 0.71 -27.65 -1.35
N ARG A 103 -0.10 -28.58 -1.89
CA ARG A 103 -0.78 -28.37 -3.18
C ARG A 103 -1.86 -27.31 -3.04
N VAL A 104 -1.67 -26.15 -3.67
CA VAL A 104 -2.70 -25.10 -3.80
C VAL A 104 -3.95 -25.72 -4.43
N ARG A 105 -5.09 -25.56 -3.75
CA ARG A 105 -6.39 -26.09 -4.19
C ARG A 105 -7.34 -25.00 -4.67
N LEU A 106 -7.27 -23.83 -4.04
CA LEU A 106 -8.13 -22.68 -4.29
C LEU A 106 -7.31 -21.41 -4.03
N VAL A 107 -7.45 -20.44 -4.91
CA VAL A 107 -7.05 -19.05 -4.68
C VAL A 107 -8.34 -18.25 -4.72
N TYR A 108 -8.56 -17.41 -3.71
CA TYR A 108 -9.76 -16.60 -3.58
C TYR A 108 -9.36 -15.14 -3.44
N ALA A 109 -9.97 -14.29 -4.25
CA ALA A 109 -9.80 -12.86 -4.25
C ALA A 109 -11.19 -12.23 -4.35
N GLU A 110 -11.49 -11.30 -3.46
CA GLU A 110 -12.73 -10.54 -3.46
C GLU A 110 -12.43 -9.10 -3.86
N LEU A 111 -13.23 -8.59 -4.78
CA LEU A 111 -13.27 -7.20 -5.14
C LEU A 111 -14.64 -6.67 -4.71
N GLU A 112 -14.63 -5.65 -3.87
CA GLU A 112 -15.85 -4.96 -3.45
C GLU A 112 -16.02 -3.72 -4.31
N ASP A 113 -17.22 -3.53 -4.86
CA ASP A 113 -17.56 -2.34 -5.63
C ASP A 113 -17.86 -1.17 -4.68
N GLY A 114 -16.79 -0.50 -4.29
CA GLY A 114 -16.83 0.73 -3.53
C GLY A 114 -16.61 0.55 -2.02
N VAL A 115 -16.12 1.64 -1.41
CA VAL A 115 -15.65 1.64 -0.01
C VAL A 115 -16.75 1.29 1.00
N GLN A 116 -18.02 1.55 0.69
CA GLN A 116 -19.13 1.30 1.60
C GLN A 116 -19.37 -0.20 1.82
N ALA A 117 -19.31 -1.01 0.75
CA ALA A 117 -19.46 -2.45 0.85
C ALA A 117 -18.29 -3.06 1.65
N LEU A 118 -17.07 -2.61 1.36
CA LEU A 118 -15.86 -3.00 2.10
C LEU A 118 -15.97 -2.63 3.59
N ALA A 119 -16.41 -1.41 3.89
CA ALA A 119 -16.54 -0.92 5.27
C ALA A 119 -17.61 -1.71 6.06
N ALA A 120 -18.67 -2.18 5.42
CA ALA A 120 -19.72 -2.96 6.07
C ALA A 120 -19.28 -4.38 6.47
N ARG A 121 -18.15 -4.88 5.95
CA ARG A 121 -17.72 -6.26 6.20
C ARG A 121 -17.32 -6.50 7.65
N PRO A 122 -17.98 -7.42 8.38
CA PRO A 122 -17.68 -7.65 9.79
C PRO A 122 -16.35 -8.39 10.03
N ASP A 123 -15.72 -8.90 8.98
CA ASP A 123 -14.49 -9.69 9.01
C ASP A 123 -13.25 -8.92 8.52
N VAL A 124 -13.41 -7.65 8.14
CA VAL A 124 -12.31 -6.73 7.80
C VAL A 124 -12.03 -5.82 9.00
N ASP A 125 -10.81 -5.84 9.53
CA ASP A 125 -10.42 -5.05 10.71
C ASP A 125 -9.61 -3.78 10.35
N ILE A 126 -8.81 -3.85 9.28
CA ILE A 126 -7.93 -2.77 8.79
C ILE A 126 -8.16 -2.59 7.28
N VAL A 127 -8.19 -1.35 6.81
CA VAL A 127 -8.33 -0.99 5.40
C VAL A 127 -7.14 -0.13 4.95
N ASP A 128 -6.49 -0.53 3.86
CA ASP A 128 -5.51 0.31 3.16
C ASP A 128 -6.20 1.08 2.04
N ILE A 129 -6.05 2.41 2.03
CA ILE A 129 -6.73 3.34 1.13
C ILE A 129 -5.72 3.81 0.09
N ALA A 130 -5.83 3.20 -1.10
CA ALA A 130 -5.04 3.51 -2.29
C ALA A 130 -5.94 3.96 -3.47
N THR A 131 -7.04 4.66 -3.17
CA THR A 131 -7.95 5.24 -4.17
C THR A 131 -7.31 6.48 -4.82
N PRO A 132 -7.89 7.08 -5.88
CA PRO A 132 -7.40 8.37 -6.36
C PRO A 132 -7.35 9.41 -5.22
N ASN A 133 -6.35 10.31 -5.25
CA ASN A 133 -6.15 11.29 -4.17
C ASN A 133 -7.39 12.14 -3.86
N SER A 134 -8.29 12.34 -4.82
CA SER A 134 -9.57 13.05 -4.64
C SER A 134 -10.56 12.31 -3.73
N ASP A 135 -10.42 10.99 -3.62
CA ASP A 135 -11.40 10.09 -2.99
C ASP A 135 -10.88 9.53 -1.66
N HIS A 136 -9.61 9.80 -1.32
CA HIS A 136 -8.97 9.37 -0.08
C HIS A 136 -9.78 9.78 1.15
N MET A 137 -10.27 11.03 1.20
CA MET A 137 -10.99 11.54 2.38
C MET A 137 -12.32 10.83 2.58
N ASP A 138 -13.13 10.75 1.53
CA ASP A 138 -14.44 10.10 1.59
C ASP A 138 -14.32 8.61 1.93
N SER A 139 -13.29 7.96 1.36
CA SER A 139 -12.99 6.56 1.65
C SER A 139 -12.53 6.35 3.10
N ALA A 140 -11.70 7.26 3.62
CA ALA A 140 -11.23 7.22 5.00
C ALA A 140 -12.36 7.42 6.00
N LEU A 141 -13.23 8.40 5.75
CA LEU A 141 -14.38 8.68 6.61
C LEU A 141 -15.33 7.48 6.67
N ALA A 142 -15.68 6.90 5.51
CA ALA A 142 -16.54 5.71 5.46
C ALA A 142 -15.98 4.54 6.30
N CYS A 143 -14.68 4.28 6.17
CA CYS A 143 -14.00 3.22 6.93
C CYS A 143 -13.94 3.53 8.44
N ILE A 144 -13.64 4.78 8.82
CA ILE A 144 -13.58 5.21 10.23
C ILE A 144 -14.96 5.12 10.88
N GLU A 145 -16.01 5.56 10.19
CA GLU A 145 -17.40 5.50 10.67
C GLU A 145 -17.85 4.06 10.90
N ALA A 146 -17.42 3.12 10.06
CA ALA A 146 -17.63 1.70 10.23
C ALA A 146 -16.70 1.03 11.28
N GLY A 147 -15.85 1.81 11.95
CA GLY A 147 -14.98 1.35 13.01
C GLY A 147 -13.75 0.58 12.53
N LYS A 148 -13.33 0.76 11.26
CA LYS A 148 -12.12 0.16 10.71
C LYS A 148 -10.89 0.99 11.10
N ALA A 149 -9.78 0.31 11.36
CA ALA A 149 -8.47 0.97 11.35
C ALA A 149 -8.05 1.23 9.90
N ILE A 150 -7.36 2.34 9.62
CA ILE A 150 -7.00 2.71 8.26
C ILE A 150 -5.51 3.02 8.10
N LEU A 151 -4.96 2.65 6.95
CA LEU A 151 -3.74 3.19 6.35
C LEU A 151 -4.17 4.00 5.12
N ILE A 152 -3.62 5.20 4.92
CA ILE A 152 -3.93 6.02 3.74
C ILE A 152 -2.62 6.30 3.01
N GLU A 153 -2.59 5.97 1.73
CA GLU A 153 -1.47 6.27 0.86
C GLU A 153 -1.27 7.77 0.65
N LYS A 154 -0.03 8.19 0.40
CA LYS A 154 0.31 9.61 0.25
C LYS A 154 -0.06 10.10 -1.16
N PRO A 155 -0.47 11.37 -1.31
CA PRO A 155 -0.78 12.36 -0.27
C PRO A 155 -2.17 12.14 0.35
N ILE A 156 -2.24 12.35 1.67
CA ILE A 156 -3.47 12.16 2.46
C ILE A 156 -4.59 13.18 2.12
N ALA A 157 -4.23 14.29 1.48
CA ALA A 157 -5.14 15.35 1.05
C ALA A 157 -4.49 16.15 -0.09
N LEU A 158 -5.32 16.77 -0.93
CA LEU A 158 -4.86 17.59 -2.05
C LEU A 158 -4.47 19.02 -1.64
N SER A 159 -4.83 19.46 -0.42
CA SER A 159 -4.38 20.74 0.15
C SER A 159 -4.40 20.75 1.68
N ALA A 160 -3.60 21.62 2.32
CA ALA A 160 -3.63 21.83 3.77
C ALA A 160 -4.89 22.58 4.28
N ARG A 161 -5.86 22.90 3.39
CA ARG A 161 -7.03 23.74 3.68
C ARG A 161 -8.37 22.99 3.64
N GLU A 162 -8.39 21.67 3.50
CA GLU A 162 -9.64 20.92 3.72
C GLU A 162 -10.04 20.96 5.21
N PRO A 163 -11.32 21.19 5.54
CA PRO A 163 -11.70 21.58 6.90
C PRO A 163 -11.62 20.41 7.88
N ASP A 164 -11.07 20.74 9.04
CA ASP A 164 -11.07 20.15 10.38
C ASP A 164 -12.29 19.27 10.81
N HIS A 165 -12.65 18.24 10.02
CA HIS A 165 -13.79 17.36 10.30
C HIS A 165 -13.44 15.89 10.56
N ALA A 166 -12.16 15.52 10.60
CA ALA A 166 -11.79 14.22 11.16
C ALA A 166 -12.09 14.22 12.67
N PRO A 167 -12.99 13.36 13.19
CA PRO A 167 -13.15 13.22 14.63
C PRO A 167 -11.82 12.72 15.18
N ARG A 168 -11.12 13.56 15.95
CA ARG A 168 -9.92 13.17 16.69
C ARG A 168 -10.30 12.17 17.77
N ARG A 169 -10.50 10.90 17.39
CA ARG A 169 -10.50 9.79 18.34
C ARG A 169 -9.05 9.55 18.72
N GLN A 170 -8.71 10.00 19.91
CA GLN A 170 -7.42 9.70 20.54
C GLN A 170 -7.29 8.18 20.63
N CYS A 171 -6.35 7.61 19.87
CA CYS A 171 -6.01 6.21 19.97
C CYS A 171 -5.43 5.99 21.38
N PRO A 172 -6.03 5.15 22.25
CA PRO A 172 -5.64 5.01 23.65
C PRO A 172 -4.23 4.41 23.85
N HIS A 173 -3.48 4.17 22.77
CA HIS A 173 -2.16 3.52 22.76
C HIS A 173 -1.05 4.41 22.18
N ALA A 174 -1.35 5.63 21.75
CA ALA A 174 -0.33 6.58 21.31
C ALA A 174 0.42 7.16 22.52
N ARG A 175 1.45 6.44 23.00
CA ARG A 175 2.43 7.01 23.94
C ARG A 175 3.30 8.01 23.17
N HIS A 176 3.34 9.26 23.65
CA HIS A 176 4.31 10.25 23.19
C HIS A 176 5.74 9.77 23.48
N PRO A 177 6.69 9.91 22.53
CA PRO A 177 8.10 9.64 22.78
C PRO A 177 8.67 10.79 23.64
N GLY A 178 8.82 10.55 24.94
CA GLY A 178 9.38 11.54 25.87
C GLY A 178 9.29 11.22 27.36
N ALA A 179 8.82 10.04 27.78
CA ALA A 179 8.76 9.66 29.18
C ALA A 179 9.94 8.74 29.56
N ASP A 180 10.73 9.22 30.54
CA ASP A 180 11.91 8.65 31.19
C ASP A 180 11.82 7.14 31.55
N PRO A 181 12.85 6.29 31.29
CA PRO A 181 12.77 4.86 31.55
C PRO A 181 13.23 4.54 32.97
N SER A 182 12.35 4.69 33.96
CA SER A 182 12.57 4.07 35.26
C SER A 182 11.91 2.69 35.32
N PRO A 183 12.61 1.61 35.72
CA PRO A 183 12.00 0.29 35.85
C PRO A 183 11.03 0.26 37.06
N PRO A 184 9.87 -0.41 36.94
CA PRO A 184 8.92 -0.51 38.06
C PRO A 184 9.47 -1.42 39.18
N PRO A 185 9.15 -1.13 40.46
CA PRO A 185 9.65 -1.89 41.60
C PRO A 185 8.96 -3.25 41.74
N ALA A 186 9.73 -4.24 42.22
CA ALA A 186 9.24 -5.57 42.56
C ALA A 186 8.60 -5.58 43.97
N SER A 187 7.32 -5.96 44.06
CA SER A 187 6.71 -6.58 45.25
C SER A 187 5.40 -7.28 44.82
N ALA A 188 5.33 -8.60 44.88
CA ALA A 188 4.95 -9.43 46.03
C ALA A 188 3.49 -9.25 46.44
N GLY A 189 2.65 -10.25 46.13
CA GLY A 189 1.24 -10.25 46.53
C GLY A 189 0.43 -11.40 45.93
N SER A 190 0.73 -12.63 46.33
CA SER A 190 -0.13 -13.80 46.09
C SER A 190 -1.47 -13.67 46.82
N ARG A 191 -2.60 -13.67 46.09
CA ARG A 191 -3.90 -14.10 46.64
C ARG A 191 -4.68 -14.89 45.58
N ARG A 192 -4.90 -16.18 45.85
CA ARG A 192 -6.04 -16.91 45.30
C ARG A 192 -7.28 -16.45 46.03
N LEU A 193 -8.32 -16.02 45.31
CA LEU A 193 -9.69 -16.02 45.79
C LEU A 193 -10.61 -16.50 44.66
N THR A 194 -11.45 -17.45 45.06
CA THR A 194 -12.51 -18.17 44.37
C THR A 194 -13.76 -17.30 44.17
N GLY A 195 -14.52 -17.50 43.09
CA GLY A 195 -15.96 -17.19 43.00
C GLY A 195 -16.40 -15.97 42.17
N ASP A 196 -17.03 -16.27 41.03
CA ASP A 196 -18.13 -15.60 40.27
C ASP A 196 -18.27 -14.08 40.04
N GLY A 197 -18.17 -13.71 38.74
CA GLY A 197 -18.84 -12.58 38.04
C GLY A 197 -18.13 -11.22 38.00
N PRO A 198 -18.41 -10.29 37.03
CA PRO A 198 -18.95 -10.43 35.69
C PRO A 198 -17.86 -10.41 34.60
N SER A 199 -18.16 -10.99 33.44
CA SER A 199 -17.22 -11.29 32.35
C SER A 199 -16.43 -10.09 31.81
N HIS A 200 -15.15 -9.97 32.19
CA HIS A 200 -14.16 -9.23 31.42
C HIS A 200 -14.04 -9.85 30.02
N ARG A 201 -14.45 -9.11 28.99
CA ARG A 201 -14.14 -9.44 27.59
C ARG A 201 -12.63 -9.53 27.46
N ARG A 202 -12.11 -10.74 27.28
CA ARG A 202 -10.72 -10.97 26.89
C ARG A 202 -10.44 -10.20 25.59
N PRO A 203 -9.24 -9.63 25.40
CA PRO A 203 -8.85 -9.09 24.09
C PRO A 203 -9.02 -10.22 23.07
N ARG A 204 -9.83 -9.97 22.03
CA ARG A 204 -9.96 -10.89 20.92
C ARG A 204 -8.58 -10.97 20.28
N SER A 205 -7.90 -12.09 20.45
CA SER A 205 -6.80 -12.51 19.58
C SER A 205 -7.20 -12.21 18.13
N ALA A 206 -6.40 -11.43 17.39
CA ALA A 206 -6.56 -11.30 15.95
C ALA A 206 -6.56 -12.73 15.37
N ARG A 207 -7.70 -13.15 14.81
CA ARG A 207 -7.86 -14.51 14.27
C ARG A 207 -7.65 -14.43 12.78
N ILE A 208 -6.46 -14.80 12.30
CA ILE A 208 -6.33 -15.30 10.93
C ILE A 208 -7.10 -16.62 10.90
N ARG A 209 -8.30 -16.62 10.31
CA ARG A 209 -9.11 -17.83 10.17
C ARG A 209 -8.74 -18.52 8.87
N VAL A 210 -7.93 -19.57 8.97
CA VAL A 210 -7.94 -20.67 8.02
C VAL A 210 -8.79 -21.76 8.66
N ALA A 211 -9.95 -22.09 8.09
CA ALA A 211 -10.77 -23.19 8.57
C ALA A 211 -11.26 -24.03 7.39
N ALA A 212 -10.74 -25.25 7.33
CA ALA A 212 -11.25 -26.35 6.54
C ALA A 212 -12.54 -26.89 7.17
N ARG A 213 -13.58 -27.06 6.35
CA ARG A 213 -14.34 -28.30 6.16
C ARG A 213 -15.21 -28.17 4.91
#